data_AF-A0A4Q1SAB0-F1
#
_entry.id   AF-A0A4Q1SAB0-F1
#
_cell.length_a   1.000
_cell.length_b   1.000
_cell.length_c   1.000
_cell.angle_alpha   90.00
_cell.angle_beta   90.00
_cell.angle_gamma   90.00
#
_symmetry.space_group_name_H-M   'P 1'
#
loop_
_entity.id
_entity.type
_entity.pdbx_description
1 polymer ?
#
loop_
_entity_poly.entity_id
_entity_poly.type
_entity_poly.pdbx_seq_one_letter_code
_entity_poly.pdbx_strand_id
1 'polypeptide(L)'
;MNKLQPTNAPVNLGRHRRACSICAHAQCEDIDAAFIAWRSPAAIAEEFGLSDRASVYRHAHAFGLFPKRQRNVRAALEKIIEKAGEVDVTAAAVVAAVQAYSKINAAGQWIERTEQVSLNDLFDRMSTQELEEYAQSWKLPRWFTAIAQSATGNDGQE
;
A
#
# COMPACT_ATOMS: atom_id res chain seq x y z
N MET A 1 18.23 14.05 -23.41
CA MET A 1 18.27 13.91 -21.94
C MET A 1 18.56 12.44 -21.62
N ASN A 2 19.79 12.14 -21.18
CA ASN A 2 20.28 10.78 -20.93
C ASN A 2 19.59 10.17 -19.71
N LYS A 3 18.87 9.06 -19.90
CA LYS A 3 18.43 8.19 -18.80
C LYS A 3 19.64 7.34 -18.37
N LEU A 4 20.27 7.70 -17.26
CA LEU A 4 21.19 6.82 -16.56
C LEU A 4 20.37 5.64 -16.02
N GLN A 5 20.43 4.49 -16.68
CA GLN A 5 19.99 3.23 -16.10
C GLN A 5 21.01 2.85 -15.02
N PRO A 6 20.61 2.58 -13.76
CA PRO A 6 21.53 2.03 -12.79
C PRO A 6 21.88 0.61 -13.21
N THR A 7 23.18 0.35 -13.38
CA THR A 7 23.72 -0.98 -13.65
C THR A 7 23.41 -1.88 -12.46
N ASN A 8 22.49 -2.82 -12.65
CA ASN A 8 22.03 -3.77 -11.63
C ASN A 8 23.06 -4.89 -11.40
N ALA A 9 24.30 -4.52 -11.12
CA ALA A 9 25.32 -5.47 -10.71
C ALA A 9 24.97 -5.96 -9.29
N PRO A 10 24.99 -7.28 -9.03
CA PRO A 10 24.71 -7.80 -7.69
C PRO A 10 25.70 -7.22 -6.69
N VAL A 11 25.19 -6.61 -5.62
CA VAL A 11 26.02 -6.02 -4.57
C VAL A 11 26.82 -7.14 -3.91
N ASN A 12 28.15 -7.05 -3.96
CA ASN A 12 28.99 -7.97 -3.22
C ASN A 12 28.87 -7.67 -1.71
N LEU A 13 28.06 -8.47 -1.01
CA LEU A 13 27.76 -8.27 0.42
C LEU A 13 29.02 -8.34 1.29
N GLY A 14 30.01 -9.16 0.93
CA GLY A 14 31.27 -9.25 1.67
C GLY A 14 32.08 -7.94 1.60
N ARG A 15 32.15 -7.33 0.41
CA ARG A 15 32.76 -6.00 0.26
C ARG A 15 31.94 -4.93 0.98
N HIS A 16 30.61 -4.97 0.85
CA HIS A 16 29.73 -4.00 1.48
C HIS A 16 29.88 -4.00 3.01
N ARG A 17 29.82 -5.17 3.66
CA ARG A 17 29.93 -5.30 5.12
C ARG A 17 31.21 -4.70 5.70
N ARG A 18 32.33 -4.72 4.96
CA ARG A 18 33.61 -4.14 5.40
C ARG A 18 33.65 -2.62 5.32
N ALA A 19 32.83 -2.00 4.48
CA ALA A 19 32.88 -0.56 4.20
C ALA A 19 31.64 0.20 4.70
N CYS A 20 30.55 -0.50 5.02
CA CYS A 20 29.30 0.10 5.46
C CYS A 20 29.31 0.31 6.98
N SER A 21 29.17 1.56 7.40
CA SER A 21 29.10 1.94 8.82
C SER A 21 27.92 1.30 9.55
N ILE A 22 26.80 1.07 8.86
CA ILE A 22 25.60 0.44 9.44
C ILE A 22 25.84 -1.05 9.68
N CYS A 23 26.52 -1.75 8.75
CA CYS A 23 26.90 -3.16 8.94
C CYS A 23 27.82 -3.37 10.14
N ALA A 24 28.66 -2.39 10.45
CA ALA A 24 29.55 -2.41 11.61
C ALA A 24 28.89 -1.86 12.88
N HIS A 25 27.66 -1.34 12.79
CA HIS A 25 26.95 -0.74 13.90
C HIS A 25 26.38 -1.83 14.83
N ALA A 26 26.52 -1.66 16.14
CA ALA A 26 26.02 -2.62 17.13
C ALA A 26 24.49 -2.83 17.03
N GLN A 27 23.77 -1.78 16.64
CA GLN A 27 22.31 -1.76 16.47
C GLN A 27 21.88 -1.85 15.00
N CYS A 28 22.62 -2.59 14.17
CA CYS A 28 22.29 -2.76 12.75
C CYS A 28 20.84 -3.25 12.53
N GLU A 29 20.38 -4.18 13.36
CA GLU A 29 19.02 -4.73 13.26
C GLU A 29 17.94 -3.68 13.59
N ASP A 30 18.18 -2.84 14.61
CA ASP A 30 17.27 -1.74 14.97
C ASP A 30 17.18 -0.69 13.85
N ILE A 31 18.30 -0.39 13.21
CA ILE A 31 18.36 0.54 12.06
C ILE A 31 17.56 -0.02 10.89
N ASP A 32 17.71 -1.32 10.59
CA ASP A 32 16.94 -2.01 9.55
C ASP A 32 15.44 -1.97 9.85
N ALA A 33 15.06 -2.29 11.10
CA ALA A 33 13.67 -2.26 11.56
C ALA A 33 13.08 -0.84 11.47
N ALA A 34 13.81 0.18 11.91
CA ALA A 34 13.39 1.57 11.83
C ALA A 34 13.14 2.02 10.38
N PHE A 35 14.03 1.64 9.45
CA PHE A 35 13.86 1.93 8.03
C PHE A 35 12.63 1.23 7.44
N ILE A 36 12.44 -0.05 7.77
CA ILE A 36 11.30 -0.86 7.31
C ILE A 36 9.98 -0.30 7.88
N ALA A 37 9.98 0.24 9.10
CA ALA A 37 8.84 0.88 9.77
C ALA A 37 8.55 2.32 9.29
N TRP A 38 9.06 2.71 8.12
CA TRP A 38 8.86 4.02 7.50
C TRP A 38 9.35 5.22 8.31
N ARG A 39 10.29 5.04 9.25
CA ARG A 39 10.93 6.20 9.90
C ARG A 39 11.75 6.99 8.88
N SER A 40 11.88 8.29 9.12
CA SER A 40 12.67 9.17 8.26
C SER A 40 14.14 8.74 8.28
N PRO A 41 14.80 8.51 7.12
CA PRO A 41 16.21 8.18 7.07
C PRO A 41 17.13 9.25 7.67
N ALA A 42 16.69 10.52 7.69
CA ALA A 42 17.41 11.58 8.39
C ALA A 42 17.32 11.43 9.91
N ALA A 43 16.11 11.16 10.43
CA ALA A 43 15.91 10.92 11.86
C ALA A 43 16.64 9.64 12.34
N ILE A 44 16.66 8.58 11.52
CA ILE A 44 17.45 7.37 11.79
C ILE A 44 18.94 7.73 11.83
N ALA A 45 19.44 8.51 10.87
CA ALA A 45 20.84 8.88 10.86
C ALA A 45 21.25 9.70 12.10
N GLU A 46 20.39 10.63 12.51
CA GLU A 46 20.60 11.44 13.71
C GLU A 46 20.60 10.59 14.99
N GLU A 47 19.57 9.76 15.20
CA GLU A 47 19.43 8.95 16.41
C GLU A 47 20.55 7.93 16.59
N PHE A 48 20.96 7.26 15.50
CA PHE A 48 21.97 6.21 15.55
C PHE A 48 23.39 6.73 15.23
N GLY A 49 23.60 8.05 15.19
CA GLY A 49 24.92 8.65 14.97
C GLY A 49 25.56 8.28 13.62
N LEU A 50 24.75 8.08 12.59
CA LEU A 50 25.22 7.78 11.23
C LEU A 50 25.63 9.05 10.51
N SER A 51 26.50 8.93 9.52
CA SER A 51 27.07 10.08 8.81
C SER A 51 26.02 10.96 8.13
N ASP A 52 25.04 10.33 7.47
CA ASP A 52 23.95 11.01 6.79
C ASP A 52 22.83 10.03 6.40
N ARG A 53 21.73 10.58 5.87
CA ARG A 53 20.64 9.79 5.28
C ARG A 53 21.07 8.92 4.09
N ALA A 54 22.16 9.25 3.39
CA ALA A 54 22.64 8.49 2.23
C ALA A 54 23.29 7.17 2.66
N SER A 55 23.93 7.12 3.83
CA SER A 55 24.43 5.89 4.45
C SER A 55 23.30 4.87 4.64
N VAL A 56 22.15 5.31 5.16
CA VAL A 56 20.94 4.50 5.35
C VAL A 56 20.43 3.95 4.02
N TYR A 57 20.32 4.80 2.99
CA TYR A 57 19.85 4.34 1.68
C TYR A 57 20.80 3.35 1.02
N ARG A 58 22.12 3.57 1.08
CA ARG A 58 23.11 2.64 0.50
C ARG A 58 23.03 1.26 1.16
N HIS A 59 22.90 1.22 2.48
CA HIS A 59 22.69 -0.04 3.22
C HIS A 59 21.35 -0.70 2.84
N ALA A 60 20.26 0.07 2.83
CA ALA A 60 18.95 -0.44 2.46
C ALA A 60 18.90 -1.04 1.04
N HIS A 61 19.62 -0.46 0.08
CA HIS A 61 19.77 -1.02 -1.26
C HIS A 61 20.58 -2.31 -1.25
N ALA A 62 21.70 -2.35 -0.53
CA ALA A 62 22.56 -3.53 -0.44
C ALA A 62 21.85 -4.76 0.15
N PHE A 63 20.96 -4.56 1.13
CA PHE A 63 20.22 -5.63 1.82
C PHE A 63 18.80 -5.85 1.27
N GLY A 64 18.40 -5.13 0.22
CA GLY A 64 17.06 -5.27 -0.35
C GLY A 64 15.95 -4.96 0.66
N LEU A 65 16.11 -3.90 1.46
CA LEU A 65 15.12 -3.52 2.48
C LEU A 65 13.91 -2.78 1.89
N PHE A 66 14.01 -2.23 0.68
CA PHE A 66 12.92 -1.50 0.03
C PHE A 66 11.66 -2.34 -0.20
N PRO A 67 11.73 -3.57 -0.75
CA PRO A 67 10.55 -4.43 -0.83
C PRO A 67 9.91 -4.73 0.54
N LYS A 68 10.72 -4.90 1.60
CA LYS A 68 10.21 -5.11 2.97
C LYS A 68 9.50 -3.85 3.48
N ARG A 69 10.11 -2.69 3.29
CA ARG A 69 9.53 -1.38 3.63
C ARG A 69 8.22 -1.14 2.87
N GLN A 70 8.17 -1.46 1.59
CA GLN A 70 6.97 -1.28 0.77
C GLN A 70 5.80 -2.12 1.27
N ARG A 71 6.03 -3.37 1.70
CA ARG A 71 5.00 -4.21 2.33
C ARG A 71 4.46 -3.64 3.64
N ASN A 72 5.24 -2.80 4.32
CA ASN A 72 4.83 -2.14 5.56
C ASN A 72 4.20 -0.75 5.33
N VAL A 73 3.70 -0.46 4.12
CA VAL A 73 3.07 0.82 3.78
C VAL A 73 1.86 1.17 4.65
N ARG A 74 1.13 0.18 5.18
CA ARG A 74 0.02 0.39 6.13
C ARG A 74 0.48 1.15 7.38
N ALA A 75 1.63 0.77 7.94
CA ALA A 75 2.22 1.45 9.11
C ALA A 75 2.64 2.91 8.79
N ALA A 76 2.95 3.21 7.52
CA ALA A 76 3.23 4.58 7.10
C ALA A 76 1.97 5.43 7.07
N LEU A 77 0.88 4.86 6.55
CA LEU A 77 -0.43 5.52 6.45
C LEU A 77 -1.05 5.74 7.84
N GLU A 78 -0.93 4.78 8.76
CA GLU A 78 -1.38 4.93 10.16
C GLU A 78 -0.73 6.16 10.81
N LYS A 79 0.59 6.35 10.66
CA LYS A 79 1.29 7.54 11.17
C LYS A 79 0.77 8.84 10.58
N ILE A 80 0.36 8.85 9.30
CA ILE A 80 -0.24 10.04 8.66
C ILE A 80 -1.62 10.32 9.26
N ILE A 81 -2.42 9.27 9.49
CA ILE A 81 -3.75 9.37 10.09
C ILE A 81 -3.64 9.88 11.54
N GLU A 82 -2.69 9.38 12.32
CA GLU A 82 -2.41 9.88 13.69
C GLU A 82 -1.97 11.34 13.69
N LYS A 83 -1.04 11.71 12.79
CA LYS A 83 -0.51 13.08 12.66
C LYS A 83 -1.55 14.09 12.15
N ALA A 84 -2.68 13.65 11.60
CA ALA A 84 -3.73 14.53 11.10
C ALA A 84 -4.37 15.41 12.19
N GLY A 85 -4.25 15.03 13.47
CA GLY A 85 -4.65 15.86 14.60
C GLY A 85 -3.61 16.88 15.05
N GLU A 86 -2.36 16.75 14.58
CA GLU A 86 -1.21 17.57 15.02
C GLU A 86 -0.75 18.60 13.99
N VAL A 87 -1.19 18.47 12.73
CA VAL A 87 -0.79 19.30 11.59
C VAL A 87 -2.04 19.86 10.92
N ASP A 88 -1.97 21.06 10.33
CA ASP A 88 -3.03 21.61 9.48
C ASP A 88 -3.16 20.78 8.19
N VAL A 89 -3.80 19.63 8.30
CA VAL A 89 -4.11 18.74 7.19
C VAL A 89 -5.53 19.02 6.71
N THR A 90 -5.73 19.11 5.41
CA THR A 90 -7.10 19.25 4.88
C THR A 90 -7.88 17.96 5.15
N ALA A 91 -9.15 18.08 5.51
CA ALA A 91 -10.03 16.90 5.69
C ALA A 91 -10.02 15.99 4.45
N ALA A 92 -9.88 16.56 3.25
CA ALA A 92 -9.75 15.83 2.00
C ALA A 92 -8.49 14.92 1.96
N ALA A 93 -7.35 15.39 2.46
CA ALA A 93 -6.12 14.59 2.49
C ALA A 93 -6.22 13.43 3.50
N VAL A 94 -6.92 13.62 4.62
CA VAL A 94 -7.20 12.56 5.60
C VAL A 94 -8.11 11.49 4.98
N VAL A 95 -9.21 11.90 4.35
CA VAL A 95 -10.12 10.98 3.65
C VAL A 95 -9.39 10.20 2.55
N ALA A 96 -8.54 10.87 1.78
CA ALA A 96 -7.72 10.21 0.75
C ALA A 96 -6.74 9.18 1.35
N ALA A 97 -6.12 9.47 2.49
CA ALA A 97 -5.24 8.53 3.19
C ALA A 97 -6.01 7.30 3.70
N VAL A 98 -7.21 7.49 4.28
CA VAL A 98 -8.09 6.39 4.73
C VAL A 98 -8.53 5.53 3.54
N GLN A 99 -8.93 6.16 2.42
CA GLN A 99 -9.28 5.44 1.20
C GLN A 99 -8.10 4.62 0.66
N ALA A 100 -6.89 5.18 0.65
CA ALA A 100 -5.68 4.46 0.24
C ALA A 100 -5.38 3.28 1.18
N TYR A 101 -5.53 3.46 2.50
CA TYR A 101 -5.32 2.40 3.48
C TYR A 101 -6.30 1.23 3.28
N SER A 102 -7.58 1.52 3.02
CA SER A 102 -8.61 0.50 2.78
C SER A 102 -8.34 -0.39 1.56
N LYS A 103 -7.54 0.07 0.61
CA LYS A 103 -7.18 -0.64 -0.61
C LYS A 103 -5.90 -1.47 -0.48
N ILE A 104 -5.33 -1.58 0.72
CA ILE A 104 -4.09 -2.32 0.95
C ILE A 104 -4.34 -3.53 1.85
N ASN A 105 -3.95 -4.72 1.39
CA ASN A 105 -4.11 -5.96 2.16
C ASN A 105 -3.11 -6.06 3.34
N ALA A 106 -3.27 -7.10 4.16
CA ALA A 106 -2.34 -7.39 5.28
C ALA A 106 -0.88 -7.57 4.84
N ALA A 107 -0.62 -7.95 3.58
CA ALA A 107 0.71 -8.09 3.01
C ALA A 107 1.28 -6.80 2.39
N GLY A 108 0.55 -5.67 2.47
CA GLY A 108 0.97 -4.39 1.91
C GLY A 108 0.81 -4.25 0.40
N GLN A 109 0.04 -5.15 -0.23
CA GLN A 109 -0.24 -5.10 -1.65
C GLN A 109 -1.53 -4.33 -1.90
N TRP A 110 -1.54 -3.56 -2.99
CA TRP A 110 -2.75 -2.88 -3.44
C TRP A 110 -3.76 -3.93 -3.93
N ILE A 111 -4.92 -4.00 -3.27
CA ILE A 111 -6.09 -4.66 -3.80
C ILE A 111 -6.82 -3.61 -4.60
N GLU A 112 -6.75 -3.73 -5.93
CA GLU A 112 -7.77 -3.10 -6.75
C GLU A 112 -9.06 -3.86 -6.49
N ARG A 113 -9.98 -3.25 -5.73
CA ARG A 113 -11.32 -3.78 -5.52
C ARG A 113 -12.12 -3.53 -6.80
N THR A 114 -11.71 -4.16 -7.90
CA THR A 114 -12.41 -4.17 -9.18
C THR A 114 -13.55 -5.15 -9.07
N GLU A 115 -14.61 -4.76 -8.36
CA GLU A 115 -15.95 -5.34 -8.52
C GLU A 115 -16.95 -4.48 -7.75
N GLN A 116 -17.03 -3.19 -8.10
CA GLN A 116 -18.32 -2.51 -7.96
C GLN A 116 -19.15 -2.93 -9.16
N VAL A 117 -19.93 -3.99 -9.00
CA VAL A 117 -20.99 -4.30 -9.96
C VAL A 117 -21.94 -3.11 -9.94
N SER A 118 -21.90 -2.29 -10.99
CA SER A 118 -22.85 -1.20 -11.18
C SER A 118 -24.23 -1.79 -11.48
N LEU A 119 -25.26 -1.36 -10.75
CA LEU A 119 -26.63 -1.79 -11.00
C LEU A 119 -27.06 -1.45 -12.43
N ASN A 120 -26.58 -0.35 -12.99
CA ASN A 120 -26.85 0.03 -14.38
C ASN A 120 -26.29 -1.01 -15.37
N ASP A 121 -25.07 -1.52 -15.14
CA ASP A 121 -24.46 -2.53 -16.00
C ASP A 121 -25.24 -3.86 -15.97
N LEU A 122 -25.90 -4.15 -14.84
CA LEU A 122 -26.79 -5.31 -14.74
C LEU A 122 -28.10 -5.09 -15.52
N PHE A 123 -28.66 -3.88 -15.52
CA PHE A 123 -29.82 -3.55 -16.35
C PHE A 123 -29.49 -3.58 -17.85
N ASP A 124 -28.31 -3.11 -18.25
CA ASP A 124 -27.86 -3.15 -19.65
C ASP A 124 -27.65 -4.56 -20.18
N ARG A 125 -27.44 -5.53 -19.29
CA ARG A 125 -27.29 -6.96 -19.62
C ARG A 125 -28.62 -7.70 -19.73
N MET A 126 -29.74 -7.09 -19.32
CA MET A 126 -31.06 -7.70 -19.46
C MET A 126 -31.49 -7.67 -20.93
N SER A 127 -32.08 -8.77 -21.37
CA SER A 127 -32.78 -8.81 -22.65
C SER A 127 -34.05 -7.95 -22.62
N THR A 128 -34.55 -7.58 -23.80
CA THR A 128 -35.81 -6.84 -23.93
C THR A 128 -36.98 -7.54 -23.24
N GLN A 129 -37.03 -8.87 -23.32
CA GLN A 129 -38.05 -9.68 -22.66
C GLN A 129 -37.94 -9.58 -21.13
N GLU A 130 -36.74 -9.67 -20.57
CA GLU A 130 -36.51 -9.55 -19.12
C GLU A 130 -36.84 -8.13 -18.61
N LEU A 131 -36.61 -7.09 -19.41
CA LEU A 131 -36.98 -5.71 -19.09
C LEU A 131 -38.50 -5.51 -19.10
N GLU A 132 -39.20 -6.08 -20.07
CA GLU A 132 -40.67 -6.04 -20.13
C GLU A 132 -41.31 -6.78 -18.96
N GLU A 133 -40.79 -7.96 -18.60
CA GLU A 133 -41.25 -8.72 -17.44
C GLU A 133 -41.03 -7.96 -16.14
N TYR A 134 -39.89 -7.27 -16.00
CA TYR A 134 -39.63 -6.39 -14.87
C TYR A 134 -40.61 -5.20 -14.83
N ALA A 135 -40.87 -4.54 -15.97
CA ALA A 135 -41.78 -3.39 -16.05
C ALA A 135 -43.23 -3.76 -15.72
N GLN A 136 -43.68 -4.97 -16.09
CA GLN A 136 -45.05 -5.42 -15.87
C GLN A 136 -45.28 -6.04 -14.49
N SER A 137 -44.29 -6.79 -13.98
CA SER A 137 -44.47 -7.66 -12.81
C SER A 137 -43.51 -7.39 -11.65
N TRP A 138 -42.60 -6.43 -11.80
CA TRP A 138 -41.54 -6.09 -10.83
C TRP A 138 -40.63 -7.27 -10.49
N LYS A 139 -40.51 -8.26 -11.38
CA LYS A 139 -39.65 -9.43 -11.21
C LYS A 139 -38.32 -9.22 -11.90
N LEU A 140 -37.23 -9.35 -11.14
CA LEU A 140 -35.88 -9.36 -11.68
C LEU A 140 -35.43 -10.78 -12.00
N PRO A 141 -34.59 -10.98 -13.04
CA PRO A 141 -34.01 -12.29 -13.33
C PRO A 141 -33.22 -12.88 -12.15
N ARG A 142 -33.20 -14.21 -12.06
CA ARG A 142 -32.47 -14.92 -11.00
C ARG A 142 -30.97 -14.66 -11.04
N TRP A 143 -30.39 -14.47 -12.23
CA TRP A 143 -28.98 -14.13 -12.37
C TRP A 143 -28.68 -12.71 -11.89
N PHE A 144 -29.60 -11.75 -12.10
CA PHE A 144 -29.46 -10.36 -11.64
C PHE A 144 -29.40 -10.31 -10.11
N THR A 145 -30.38 -10.95 -9.46
CA THR A 145 -30.48 -10.99 -7.99
C THR A 145 -29.30 -11.71 -7.34
N ALA A 146 -28.82 -12.81 -7.93
CA ALA A 146 -27.64 -13.52 -7.46
C ALA A 146 -26.37 -12.65 -7.49
N ILE A 147 -26.15 -11.89 -8.57
CA ILE A 147 -24.97 -11.02 -8.70
C ILE A 147 -25.07 -9.79 -7.77
N ALA A 148 -26.26 -9.18 -7.64
CA ALA A 148 -26.48 -8.06 -6.72
C ALA A 148 -26.26 -8.46 -5.25
N GLN A 149 -26.65 -9.67 -4.87
CA GLN A 149 -26.43 -10.22 -3.53
C GLN A 149 -24.96 -10.55 -3.27
N SER A 150 -24.22 -11.08 -4.25
CA SER A 150 -22.78 -11.32 -4.09
C SER A 150 -21.98 -10.02 -4.01
N ALA A 151 -22.41 -8.96 -4.70
CA ALA A 151 -21.78 -7.64 -4.64
C ALA A 151 -21.99 -6.91 -3.30
N THR A 152 -23.02 -7.28 -2.54
CA THR A 152 -23.36 -6.66 -1.25
C THR A 152 -22.95 -7.48 -0.02
N GLY A 153 -22.50 -8.73 -0.21
CA GLY A 153 -22.20 -9.66 0.88
C GLY A 153 -20.72 -9.92 1.12
N ASN A 154 -20.07 -9.05 1.91
CA ASN A 154 -19.07 -9.51 2.90
C ASN A 154 -18.75 -8.50 4.04
N ASP A 155 -19.50 -7.39 4.17
CA ASP A 155 -19.31 -6.46 5.29
C ASP A 155 -20.33 -6.79 6.40
N GLY A 156 -20.06 -7.86 7.12
CA GLY A 156 -20.65 -8.08 8.44
C GLY A 156 -20.99 -9.52 8.76
N GLN A 157 -20.00 -10.35 9.12
CA GLN A 157 -20.15 -11.36 10.16
C GLN A 157 -18.81 -11.55 10.92
N GLU A 158 -18.89 -11.20 12.21
CA GLU A 158 -18.07 -11.57 13.39
C GLU A 158 -16.63 -11.04 13.55
#